data_AF-A0A9D2MTS4-F1
#
_entry.id   AF-A0A9D2MTS4-F1
#
_cell.length_a   1.000
_cell.length_b   1.000
_cell.length_c   1.000
_cell.angle_alpha   90.00
_cell.angle_beta   90.00
_cell.angle_gamma   90.00
#
_symmetry.space_group_name_H-M   'P 1'
#
loop_
_entity.id
_entity.type
_entity.pdbx_description
1 polymer ?
#
loop_
_entity_poly.entity_id
_entity_poly.type
_entity_poly.pdbx_seq_one_letter_code
_entity_poly.pdbx_strand_id
1 'polypeptide(L)'
;MTHRGTNLSRILYGIYAFFLQPARYEGVFPFLTANGLENNYMGKMVSEFLFGGILASQSVCWCLALLPACRKKIAGAADKTSGAGENNRTGKELLGLLACALAASVIIVGFDANAAGILQRYTADAAFGVALSSCFVLLALFDGMQRERNTERIQEQKERGAARRYGLIFLRAALLQHALYAFLIVFACGDSVNLKNYGRLLYYGAKRLFQI
;
A
#
# COMPACT_ATOMS: atom_id res chain seq x y z
N MET A 1 -20.00 -4.08 24.38
CA MET A 1 -20.08 -3.35 23.09
C MET A 1 -21.31 -2.46 23.15
N THR A 2 -21.15 -1.14 23.04
CA THR A 2 -22.29 -0.20 22.96
C THR A 2 -22.82 -0.18 21.52
N HIS A 3 -24.15 -0.10 21.36
CA HIS A 3 -24.82 0.02 20.07
C HIS A 3 -24.34 1.29 19.34
N ARG A 4 -23.34 1.17 18.45
CA ARG A 4 -22.84 2.26 17.62
C ARG A 4 -23.59 2.23 16.30
N GLY A 5 -24.27 3.32 15.97
CA GLY A 5 -24.88 3.50 14.65
C GLY A 5 -23.84 3.59 13.54
N THR A 6 -24.27 3.27 12.32
CA THR A 6 -23.48 3.50 11.11
C THR A 6 -23.48 4.99 10.79
N ASN A 7 -22.30 5.57 10.56
CA ASN A 7 -22.18 6.97 10.16
C ASN A 7 -21.28 7.08 8.94
N LEU A 8 -21.79 7.74 7.89
CA LEU A 8 -21.07 7.87 6.64
C LEU A 8 -19.79 8.72 6.79
N SER A 9 -19.83 9.78 7.61
CA SER A 9 -18.67 10.64 7.85
C SER A 9 -17.52 9.87 8.51
N ARG A 10 -17.83 8.90 9.39
CA ARG A 10 -16.82 8.01 9.99
C ARG A 10 -16.19 7.08 8.95
N ILE A 11 -16.98 6.52 8.04
CA ILE A 11 -16.48 5.67 6.95
C ILE A 11 -15.55 6.46 6.04
N LEU A 12 -16.00 7.62 5.55
CA LEU A 12 -15.22 8.44 4.62
C LEU A 12 -13.93 8.94 5.26
N TYR A 13 -13.99 9.39 6.51
CA TYR A 13 -12.81 9.80 7.25
C TYR A 13 -11.87 8.62 7.53
N GLY A 14 -12.40 7.43 7.82
CA GLY A 14 -11.63 6.20 7.95
C GLY A 14 -10.91 5.83 6.66
N ILE A 15 -11.59 5.86 5.51
CA ILE A 15 -10.98 5.62 4.19
C ILE A 15 -9.83 6.60 3.94
N TYR A 16 -10.02 7.88 4.25
CA TYR A 16 -8.95 8.88 4.16
C TYR A 16 -7.77 8.55 5.09
N ALA A 17 -8.03 8.33 6.38
CA ALA A 17 -7.02 8.07 7.39
C ALA A 17 -6.20 6.81 7.07
N PHE A 18 -6.85 5.71 6.70
CA PHE A 18 -6.20 4.43 6.45
C PHE A 18 -5.53 4.33 5.08
N PHE A 19 -6.00 5.03 4.03
CA PHE A 19 -5.42 4.90 2.69
C PHE A 19 -4.63 6.13 2.24
N LEU A 20 -5.15 7.34 2.45
CA LEU A 20 -4.71 8.55 1.75
C LEU A 20 -3.92 9.54 2.61
N GLN A 21 -3.99 9.42 3.93
CA GLN A 21 -3.32 10.36 4.83
C GLN A 21 -1.80 10.32 4.62
N PRO A 22 -1.13 11.43 4.28
CA PRO A 22 0.31 11.42 4.07
C PRO A 22 1.08 11.14 5.37
N ALA A 23 2.23 10.48 5.26
CA ALA A 23 3.15 10.34 6.37
C ALA A 23 3.78 11.70 6.72
N ARG A 24 3.87 12.03 8.01
CA ARG A 24 4.44 13.31 8.48
C ARG A 24 5.91 13.14 8.80
N TYR A 25 6.74 13.72 7.95
CA TYR A 25 8.19 13.76 8.14
C TYR A 25 8.61 15.10 8.74
N GLU A 26 9.56 15.07 9.66
CA GLU A 26 10.13 16.26 10.30
C GLU A 26 11.66 16.24 10.19
N GLY A 27 12.28 17.43 10.14
CA GLY A 27 13.73 17.56 10.08
C GLY A 27 14.44 17.27 11.42
N VAL A 28 13.69 16.87 12.45
CA VAL A 28 14.18 16.60 13.80
C VAL A 28 13.89 15.15 14.16
N PHE A 29 14.84 14.48 14.80
CA PHE A 29 14.67 13.12 15.28
C PHE A 29 13.42 13.01 16.18
N PRO A 30 12.49 12.03 15.96
CA PRO A 30 12.66 10.76 15.23
C PRO A 30 12.36 10.77 13.71
N PHE A 31 12.30 11.94 13.08
CA PHE A 31 12.08 12.16 11.63
C PHE A 31 10.72 11.74 11.06
N LEU A 32 10.03 10.79 11.69
CA LEU A 32 8.65 10.40 11.41
C LEU A 32 7.81 10.61 12.66
N THR A 33 6.71 11.35 12.53
CA THR A 33 5.81 11.64 13.65
C THR A 33 4.41 11.08 13.41
N ALA A 34 3.72 10.78 14.51
CA ALA A 34 2.35 10.35 14.51
C ALA A 34 1.44 11.47 13.97
N ASN A 35 0.52 11.11 13.08
CA ASN A 35 -0.55 12.00 12.67
C ASN A 35 -1.68 11.96 13.70
N GLY A 36 -2.08 13.14 14.18
CA GLY A 36 -3.32 13.33 14.90
C GLY A 36 -4.51 13.20 13.95
N LEU A 37 -5.58 12.57 14.43
CA LEU A 37 -6.84 12.46 13.70
C LEU A 37 -7.77 13.60 14.07
N GLU A 38 -7.56 14.76 13.46
CA GLU A 38 -8.46 15.91 13.60
C GLU A 38 -9.70 15.70 12.73
N ASN A 39 -10.88 15.75 13.34
CA ASN A 39 -12.16 15.63 12.63
C ASN A 39 -13.24 16.48 13.30
N ASN A 40 -14.19 16.96 12.50
CA ASN A 40 -15.34 17.76 12.97
C ASN A 40 -16.54 16.88 13.40
N TYR A 41 -16.30 15.60 13.68
CA TYR A 41 -17.38 14.69 14.06
C TYR A 41 -17.79 14.96 15.50
N MET A 42 -19.05 15.37 15.70
CA MET A 42 -19.58 15.72 17.03
C MET A 42 -19.75 14.51 17.97
N GLY A 43 -19.62 13.28 17.46
CA GLY A 43 -19.72 12.05 18.25
C GLY A 43 -18.37 11.55 18.76
N LYS A 44 -18.40 10.55 19.65
CA LYS A 44 -17.18 9.94 20.20
C LYS A 44 -16.53 8.99 19.18
N MET A 45 -15.42 9.40 18.58
CA MET A 45 -14.58 8.55 17.75
C MET A 45 -13.43 7.98 18.58
N VAL A 46 -13.34 6.65 18.67
CA VAL A 46 -12.13 6.01 19.20
C VAL A 46 -11.09 6.07 18.10
N SER A 47 -9.98 6.73 18.40
CA SER A 47 -8.90 6.93 17.46
C SER A 47 -7.57 6.67 18.15
N GLU A 48 -6.65 6.04 17.42
CA GLU A 48 -5.23 5.98 17.77
C GLU A 48 -4.45 6.75 16.71
N PHE A 49 -3.20 7.06 17.02
CA PHE A 49 -2.31 7.69 16.06
C PHE A 49 -2.06 6.79 14.84
N LEU A 50 -1.81 7.41 13.69
CA LEU A 50 -1.41 6.73 12.46
C LEU A 50 -0.11 7.37 11.95
N PHE A 51 0.78 6.60 11.36
CA PHE A 51 2.01 7.15 10.75
C PHE A 51 1.85 7.53 9.27
N GLY A 52 0.66 7.25 8.71
CA GLY A 52 0.32 7.48 7.31
C GLY A 52 -0.64 6.40 6.81
N GLY A 53 -1.40 6.74 5.78
CA GLY A 53 -2.27 5.82 5.06
C GLY A 53 -1.48 4.91 4.13
N ILE A 54 -2.01 3.73 3.85
CA ILE A 54 -1.36 2.65 3.12
C ILE A 54 -0.91 3.11 1.73
N LEU A 55 -1.77 3.76 0.95
CA LEU A 55 -1.43 4.22 -0.40
C LEU A 55 -0.46 5.41 -0.37
N ALA A 56 -0.57 6.29 0.61
CA ALA A 56 0.28 7.47 0.70
C ALA A 56 1.68 7.15 1.26
N SER A 57 1.80 6.14 2.13
CA SER A 57 3.06 5.75 2.77
C SER A 57 3.82 4.64 2.04
N GLN A 58 3.15 3.81 1.22
CA GLN A 58 3.76 2.69 0.51
C GLN A 58 3.76 2.91 -1.01
N SER A 59 4.92 3.26 -1.57
CA SER A 59 5.08 3.46 -3.01
C SER A 59 4.85 2.21 -3.84
N VAL A 60 5.06 1.01 -3.27
CA VAL A 60 4.73 -0.27 -3.95
C VAL A 60 3.24 -0.30 -4.32
N CYS A 61 2.37 0.29 -3.50
CA CYS A 61 0.94 0.33 -3.76
C CYS A 61 0.54 1.24 -4.92
N TRP A 62 1.42 2.13 -5.38
CA TRP A 62 1.16 2.99 -6.53
C TRP A 62 1.07 2.22 -7.85
N CYS A 63 1.55 0.97 -7.88
CA CYS A 63 1.36 0.08 -9.02
C CYS A 63 -0.12 -0.16 -9.34
N LEU A 64 -1.01 -0.02 -8.35
CA LEU A 64 -2.46 -0.08 -8.57
C LEU A 64 -2.96 1.00 -9.51
N ALA A 65 -2.30 2.16 -9.59
CA ALA A 65 -2.64 3.21 -10.56
C ALA A 65 -2.40 2.78 -12.02
N LEU A 66 -1.53 1.78 -12.24
CA LEU A 66 -1.28 1.20 -13.55
C LEU A 66 -2.33 0.15 -13.95
N LEU A 67 -3.19 -0.28 -13.03
CA LEU A 67 -4.22 -1.29 -13.28
C LEU A 67 -5.10 -0.98 -14.50
N PRO A 68 -5.58 0.26 -14.75
CA PRO A 68 -6.41 0.56 -15.93
C PRO A 68 -5.67 0.35 -17.24
N ALA A 69 -4.40 0.75 -17.31
CA ALA A 69 -3.54 0.54 -18.48
C ALA A 69 -3.22 -0.94 -18.68
N CYS A 70 -3.09 -1.69 -17.59
CA CYS A 70 -2.74 -3.10 -17.60
C CYS A 70 -3.95 -3.99 -17.81
N ARG A 71 -5.18 -3.53 -17.53
CA ARG A 71 -6.41 -4.34 -17.61
C ARG A 71 -6.59 -5.01 -18.97
N LYS A 72 -6.32 -4.28 -20.06
CA LYS A 72 -6.39 -4.81 -21.43
C LYS A 72 -5.30 -5.84 -21.70
N LYS A 73 -4.10 -5.63 -21.16
CA LYS A 73 -2.98 -6.58 -21.29
C LYS A 73 -3.20 -7.83 -20.45
N ILE A 74 -3.71 -7.71 -19.23
CA ILE A 74 -4.03 -8.82 -18.34
C ILE A 74 -5.19 -9.65 -18.90
N ALA A 75 -6.23 -8.98 -19.42
CA ALA A 75 -7.37 -9.64 -20.05
C ALA A 75 -7.01 -10.24 -21.43
N GLY A 76 -6.12 -9.59 -22.20
CA GLY A 76 -5.73 -10.01 -23.56
C GLY A 76 -4.53 -10.94 -23.64
N ALA A 77 -3.63 -10.97 -22.65
CA ALA A 77 -2.52 -11.92 -22.59
C ALA A 77 -2.98 -13.36 -22.32
N ALA A 78 -4.19 -13.53 -21.77
CA ALA A 78 -4.86 -14.83 -21.69
C ALA A 78 -5.33 -15.36 -23.06
N ASP A 79 -5.44 -14.49 -24.07
CA ASP A 79 -6.05 -14.78 -25.37
C ASP A 79 -5.04 -15.33 -26.42
N LYS A 80 -3.74 -15.18 -26.17
CA LYS A 80 -2.67 -15.52 -27.15
C LYS A 80 -1.73 -16.65 -26.72
N THR A 81 -1.92 -17.22 -25.53
CA THR A 81 -0.99 -18.22 -24.97
C THR A 81 -1.20 -19.64 -25.50
N SER A 82 -2.27 -19.90 -26.25
CA SER A 82 -2.62 -21.25 -26.67
C SER A 82 -3.02 -21.27 -28.15
N GLY A 83 -2.25 -21.96 -28.98
CA GLY A 83 -2.65 -22.35 -30.35
C GLY A 83 -3.81 -23.35 -30.41
N ALA A 84 -4.65 -23.38 -29.38
CA ALA A 84 -5.86 -24.17 -29.23
C ALA A 84 -6.76 -23.43 -28.24
N GLY A 85 -8.07 -23.35 -28.52
CA GLY A 85 -9.05 -22.51 -27.80
C GLY A 85 -9.28 -22.84 -26.31
N GLU A 86 -8.26 -22.66 -25.47
CA GLU A 86 -8.33 -22.89 -24.03
C GLU A 86 -8.10 -21.58 -23.25
N ASN A 87 -9.24 -21.03 -22.83
CA ASN A 87 -9.49 -20.27 -21.60
C ASN A 87 -8.97 -18.84 -21.42
N ASN A 88 -9.73 -17.89 -21.97
CA ASN A 88 -9.86 -16.49 -21.53
C ASN A 88 -10.45 -16.34 -20.10
N ARG A 89 -10.43 -17.40 -19.26
CA ARG A 89 -10.95 -17.43 -17.89
C ARG A 89 -9.90 -16.96 -16.87
N THR A 90 -8.65 -17.38 -17.03
CA THR A 90 -7.59 -17.13 -16.04
C THR A 90 -7.26 -15.63 -15.86
N GLY A 91 -7.27 -14.84 -16.94
CA GLY A 91 -7.05 -13.38 -16.85
C GLY A 91 -8.21 -12.64 -16.18
N LYS A 92 -9.44 -13.12 -16.39
CA LYS A 92 -10.64 -12.57 -15.72
C LYS A 92 -10.71 -12.98 -14.26
N GLU A 93 -10.28 -14.20 -13.93
CA GLU A 93 -10.14 -14.69 -12.56
C GLU A 93 -9.11 -13.88 -11.78
N LEU A 94 -7.95 -13.56 -12.38
CA LEU A 94 -6.95 -12.70 -11.74
C LEU A 94 -7.49 -11.29 -11.48
N LEU A 95 -8.19 -10.69 -12.46
CA LEU A 95 -8.84 -9.39 -12.27
C LEU A 95 -9.94 -9.44 -11.20
N GLY A 96 -10.69 -10.55 -11.14
CA GLY A 96 -11.67 -10.81 -10.09
C GLY A 96 -11.01 -10.89 -8.71
N LEU A 97 -9.91 -11.64 -8.57
CA LEU A 97 -9.15 -11.76 -7.33
C LEU A 97 -8.60 -10.39 -6.86
N LEU A 98 -8.01 -9.63 -7.78
CA LEU A 98 -7.53 -8.26 -7.51
C LEU A 98 -8.65 -7.35 -7.02
N ALA A 99 -9.79 -7.36 -7.71
CA ALA A 99 -10.96 -6.56 -7.36
C ALA A 99 -11.53 -6.99 -5.99
N CYS A 100 -11.63 -8.29 -5.73
CA CYS A 100 -12.10 -8.83 -4.46
C CYS A 100 -11.17 -8.44 -3.31
N ALA A 101 -9.85 -8.54 -3.48
CA ALA A 101 -8.88 -8.15 -2.45
C ALA A 101 -8.94 -6.65 -2.14
N LEU A 102 -9.04 -5.79 -3.16
CA LEU A 102 -9.20 -4.34 -2.96
C LEU A 102 -10.54 -3.99 -2.32
N ALA A 103 -11.63 -4.61 -2.77
CA ALA A 103 -12.96 -4.40 -2.20
C ALA A 103 -13.01 -4.85 -0.73
N ALA A 104 -12.41 -6.00 -0.41
CA ALA A 104 -12.30 -6.48 0.96
C ALA A 104 -11.54 -5.47 1.84
N SER A 105 -10.39 -4.95 1.39
CA SER A 105 -9.65 -3.91 2.13
C SER A 105 -10.50 -2.67 2.41
N VAL A 106 -11.26 -2.18 1.42
CA VAL A 106 -12.12 -1.00 1.60
C VAL A 106 -13.28 -1.29 2.55
N ILE A 107 -13.91 -2.46 2.44
CA ILE A 107 -15.02 -2.88 3.30
C ILE A 107 -14.54 -3.01 4.76
N ILE A 108 -13.39 -3.65 4.97
CA ILE A 108 -12.78 -3.81 6.31
C ILE A 108 -12.53 -2.43 6.93
N VAL A 109 -11.90 -1.51 6.20
CA VAL A 109 -11.66 -0.14 6.70
C VAL A 109 -12.96 0.58 7.06
N GLY A 110 -13.98 0.51 6.20
CA GLY A 110 -15.27 1.13 6.46
C GLY A 110 -15.98 0.53 7.67
N PHE A 111 -15.86 -0.78 7.84
CA PHE A 111 -16.40 -1.50 8.98
C PHE A 111 -15.66 -1.14 10.27
N ASP A 112 -14.32 -1.17 10.28
CA ASP A 112 -13.50 -0.85 11.43
C ASP A 112 -13.73 0.58 11.90
N ALA A 113 -13.76 1.54 10.98
CA ALA A 113 -14.04 2.94 11.29
C ALA A 113 -15.37 3.13 12.04
N ASN A 114 -16.37 2.29 11.78
CA ASN A 114 -17.69 2.32 12.43
C ASN A 114 -17.80 1.45 13.69
N ALA A 115 -17.23 0.24 13.66
CA ALA A 115 -17.31 -0.72 14.76
C ALA A 115 -16.32 -0.33 15.88
N ALA A 116 -15.03 -0.40 15.59
CA ALA A 116 -13.97 -0.19 16.58
C ALA A 116 -13.53 1.28 16.66
N GLY A 117 -13.32 1.92 15.51
CA GLY A 117 -12.73 3.24 15.36
C GLY A 117 -11.56 3.22 14.36
N ILE A 118 -10.78 4.29 14.33
CA ILE A 118 -9.57 4.38 13.50
C ILE A 118 -8.36 4.07 14.36
N LEU A 119 -7.86 2.83 14.29
CA LEU A 119 -6.78 2.36 15.14
C LEU A 119 -5.63 1.78 14.31
N GLN A 120 -4.39 2.02 14.73
CA GLN A 120 -3.20 1.60 13.99
C GLN A 120 -3.14 0.08 13.79
N ARG A 121 -3.59 -0.70 14.79
CA ARG A 121 -3.56 -2.17 14.72
C ARG A 121 -4.38 -2.75 13.56
N TYR A 122 -5.43 -2.05 13.12
CA TYR A 122 -6.29 -2.50 12.01
C TYR A 122 -5.74 -2.08 10.64
N THR A 123 -4.68 -1.25 10.60
CA THR A 123 -4.04 -0.89 9.34
C THR A 123 -3.50 -2.13 8.61
N ALA A 124 -3.04 -3.15 9.36
CA ALA A 124 -2.53 -4.39 8.78
C ALA A 124 -3.62 -5.19 8.02
N ASP A 125 -4.84 -5.23 8.56
CA ASP A 125 -5.97 -5.98 8.00
C ASP A 125 -6.35 -5.46 6.62
N ALA A 126 -6.32 -4.13 6.45
CA ALA A 126 -6.56 -3.49 5.17
C ALA A 126 -5.32 -3.52 4.25
N ALA A 127 -4.12 -3.35 4.81
CA ALA A 127 -2.87 -3.30 4.05
C ALA A 127 -2.58 -4.60 3.30
N PHE A 128 -2.94 -5.75 3.89
CA PHE A 128 -2.71 -7.05 3.26
C PHE A 128 -3.37 -7.15 1.88
N GLY A 129 -4.66 -6.84 1.76
CA GLY A 129 -5.38 -6.92 0.48
C GLY A 129 -4.84 -5.94 -0.57
N VAL A 130 -4.50 -4.71 -0.17
CA VAL A 130 -3.92 -3.70 -1.06
C VAL A 130 -2.52 -4.11 -1.53
N ALA A 131 -1.66 -4.58 -0.63
CA ALA A 131 -0.31 -5.02 -0.96
C ALA A 131 -0.34 -6.25 -1.87
N LEU A 132 -1.17 -7.24 -1.56
CA LEU A 132 -1.36 -8.44 -2.37
C LEU A 132 -1.81 -8.08 -3.80
N SER A 133 -2.79 -7.18 -3.94
CA SER A 133 -3.21 -6.70 -5.25
C SER A 133 -2.10 -5.96 -6.01
N SER A 134 -1.29 -5.16 -5.31
CA SER A 134 -0.16 -4.45 -5.90
C SER A 134 0.91 -5.40 -6.44
N CYS A 135 1.22 -6.45 -5.67
CA CYS A 135 2.16 -7.50 -6.08
C CYS A 135 1.67 -8.25 -7.32
N PHE A 136 0.39 -8.61 -7.39
CA PHE A 136 -0.17 -9.29 -8.56
C PHE A 136 -0.15 -8.41 -9.81
N VAL A 137 -0.43 -7.10 -9.69
CA VAL A 137 -0.30 -6.17 -10.82
C VAL A 137 1.14 -6.09 -11.31
N LEU A 138 2.12 -6.01 -10.39
CA LEU A 138 3.54 -6.03 -10.73
C LEU A 138 3.96 -7.33 -11.44
N LEU A 139 3.55 -8.48 -10.92
CA LEU A 139 3.84 -9.77 -11.54
C LEU A 139 3.24 -9.87 -12.94
N ALA A 140 1.98 -9.46 -13.12
CA ALA A 140 1.33 -9.47 -14.42
C ALA A 140 2.00 -8.51 -15.42
N LEU A 141 2.50 -7.37 -14.95
CA LEU A 141 3.31 -6.44 -15.74
C LEU A 141 4.63 -7.07 -16.19
N PHE A 142 5.36 -7.71 -15.28
CA PHE A 142 6.63 -8.35 -15.61
C PHE A 142 6.45 -9.57 -16.53
N ASP A 143 5.40 -10.38 -16.32
CA ASP A 143 5.06 -11.50 -17.20
C ASP A 143 4.68 -11.01 -18.61
N GLY A 144 3.81 -9.98 -18.69
CA GLY A 144 3.46 -9.36 -19.97
C GLY A 144 4.67 -8.85 -20.74
N MET A 145 5.60 -8.16 -20.05
CA MET A 145 6.86 -7.70 -20.67
C MET A 145 7.77 -8.85 -21.11
N GLN A 146 7.78 -9.99 -20.40
CA GLN A 146 8.59 -11.15 -20.78
C GLN A 146 8.05 -11.86 -22.03
N ARG A 147 6.72 -12.01 -22.12
CA ARG A 147 6.07 -12.65 -23.28
C ARG A 147 6.29 -11.86 -24.56
N GLU A 148 6.14 -10.54 -24.48
CA GLU A 148 6.32 -9.63 -25.60
C GLU A 148 7.77 -9.66 -26.15
N ARG A 149 8.77 -9.74 -25.26
CA ARG A 149 10.20 -9.83 -25.66
C ARG A 149 10.51 -11.03 -26.57
N ASN A 150 9.85 -12.16 -26.35
CA ASN A 150 10.13 -13.38 -27.11
C ASN A 150 9.60 -13.31 -28.56
N THR A 151 8.73 -12.34 -28.86
CA THR A 151 8.03 -12.21 -30.15
C THR A 151 8.55 -11.03 -31.00
N GLU A 152 9.34 -10.13 -30.41
CA GLU A 152 9.66 -8.81 -31.01
C GLU A 152 10.98 -8.76 -31.79
N ARG A 153 11.03 -7.84 -32.78
CA ARG A 153 12.22 -7.53 -33.58
C ARG A 153 13.26 -6.75 -32.76
N ILE A 154 14.53 -6.82 -33.16
CA ILE A 154 15.71 -6.26 -32.46
C ILE A 154 15.56 -4.77 -32.06
N GLN A 155 14.84 -3.96 -32.84
CA GLN A 155 14.69 -2.52 -32.60
C GLN A 155 13.66 -2.22 -31.48
N GLU A 156 12.52 -2.93 -31.45
CA GLU A 156 11.50 -2.84 -30.38
C GLU A 156 12.02 -3.40 -29.06
N GLN A 157 12.89 -4.42 -29.12
CA GLN A 157 13.56 -4.98 -27.94
C GLN A 157 14.40 -3.94 -27.18
N LYS A 158 14.98 -2.95 -27.87
CA LYS A 158 15.81 -1.92 -27.22
C LYS A 158 14.97 -0.95 -26.39
N GLU A 159 13.83 -0.50 -26.92
CA GLU A 159 12.91 0.41 -26.22
C GLU A 159 12.20 -0.29 -25.05
N ARG A 160 11.75 -1.54 -25.23
CA ARG A 160 11.14 -2.31 -24.13
C ARG A 160 12.14 -2.77 -23.08
N GLY A 161 13.39 -2.99 -23.49
CA GLY A 161 14.51 -3.18 -22.58
C GLY A 161 14.68 -2.00 -21.62
N ALA A 162 14.47 -0.77 -22.08
CA ALA A 162 14.48 0.42 -21.23
C ALA A 162 13.28 0.44 -20.26
N ALA A 163 12.06 0.19 -20.74
CA ALA A 163 10.86 0.14 -19.89
C ALA A 163 10.99 -0.88 -18.74
N ARG A 164 11.50 -2.08 -19.02
CA ARG A 164 11.77 -3.10 -17.99
C ARG A 164 12.84 -2.63 -16.99
N ARG A 165 13.90 -1.97 -17.46
CA ARG A 165 14.94 -1.42 -16.57
C ARG A 165 14.33 -0.36 -15.64
N TYR A 166 13.53 0.56 -16.17
CA TYR A 166 12.84 1.56 -15.35
C TYR A 166 11.88 0.94 -14.34
N GLY A 167 11.10 -0.07 -14.74
CA GLY A 167 10.22 -0.79 -13.82
C GLY A 167 10.98 -1.50 -12.69
N LEU A 168 12.15 -2.07 -12.98
CA LEU A 168 12.98 -2.74 -11.98
C LEU A 168 13.70 -1.74 -11.06
N ILE A 169 14.10 -0.58 -11.58
CA ILE A 169 14.62 0.55 -10.79
C ILE A 169 13.53 1.05 -9.83
N PHE A 170 12.30 1.25 -10.33
CA PHE A 170 11.16 1.65 -9.51
C PHE A 170 10.89 0.64 -8.39
N LEU A 171 10.85 -0.66 -8.70
CA LEU A 171 10.64 -1.70 -7.69
C LEU A 171 11.71 -1.68 -6.60
N ARG A 172 12.99 -1.53 -6.98
CA ARG A 172 14.10 -1.42 -6.02
C ARG A 172 13.96 -0.17 -5.15
N ALA A 173 13.62 0.97 -5.76
CA ALA A 173 13.37 2.21 -5.04
C ALA A 173 12.19 2.09 -4.07
N ALA A 174 11.11 1.42 -4.48
CA ALA A 174 9.93 1.22 -3.65
C ALA A 174 10.22 0.29 -2.45
N LEU A 175 10.99 -0.78 -2.65
CA LEU A 175 11.46 -1.65 -1.56
C LEU A 175 12.40 -0.91 -0.60
N LEU A 176 13.31 -0.08 -1.13
CA LEU A 176 14.19 0.75 -0.31
C LEU A 176 13.38 1.77 0.51
N GLN A 177 12.41 2.44 -0.12
CA GLN A 177 11.50 3.36 0.56
C GLN A 177 10.71 2.66 1.67
N HIS A 178 10.24 1.43 1.43
CA HIS A 178 9.55 0.65 2.46
C HIS A 178 10.47 0.28 3.63
N ALA A 179 11.70 -0.16 3.34
CA ALA A 179 12.69 -0.48 4.37
C ALA A 179 13.05 0.75 5.21
N LEU A 180 13.24 1.91 4.57
CA LEU A 180 13.47 3.19 5.25
C LEU A 180 12.26 3.60 6.10
N TYR A 181 11.04 3.49 5.57
CA TYR A 181 9.83 3.81 6.31
C TYR A 181 9.64 2.90 7.53
N ALA A 182 9.85 1.59 7.37
CA ALA A 182 9.81 0.63 8.48
C ALA A 182 10.89 0.94 9.54
N PHE A 183 12.10 1.30 9.10
CA PHE A 183 13.16 1.74 10.00
C PHE A 183 12.78 3.00 10.79
N LEU A 184 12.14 3.99 10.15
CA LEU A 184 11.69 5.21 10.83
C LEU A 184 10.55 4.94 11.81
N ILE A 185 9.59 4.06 11.48
CA ILE A 185 8.49 3.66 12.38
C ILE A 185 9.02 3.12 13.70
N VAL A 186 10.12 2.35 13.68
CA VAL A 186 10.74 1.76 14.88
C VAL A 186 11.15 2.83 15.91
N PHE A 187 11.57 4.02 15.44
CA PHE A 187 11.89 5.18 16.28
C PHE A 187 10.70 6.13 16.48
N ALA A 188 9.67 6.04 15.66
CA ALA A 188 8.53 6.93 15.72
C ALA A 188 7.83 6.79 17.09
N CYS A 189 7.60 7.92 17.75
CA CYS A 189 7.00 7.94 19.08
C CYS A 189 5.48 7.84 18.96
N GLY A 190 4.94 6.63 19.10
CA GLY A 190 3.54 6.39 19.39
C GLY A 190 3.33 5.61 20.71
N ASP A 191 2.09 5.41 21.12
CA ASP A 191 1.73 4.57 22.28
C ASP A 191 1.87 3.04 21.99
N SER A 192 2.48 2.66 20.88
CA SER A 192 2.73 1.27 20.45
C SER A 192 4.12 0.75 20.86
N VAL A 193 4.47 -0.47 20.39
CA VAL A 193 5.79 -1.09 20.54
C VAL A 193 6.85 -0.28 19.81
N ASN A 194 7.44 0.69 20.51
CA ASN A 194 8.47 1.59 19.99
C ASN A 194 9.73 1.54 20.84
N LEU A 195 10.88 1.85 20.25
CA LEU A 195 12.16 1.79 20.96
C LEU A 195 12.24 2.73 22.16
N LYS A 196 11.50 3.84 22.14
CA LYS A 196 11.43 4.73 23.30
C LYS A 196 10.91 4.02 24.56
N ASN A 197 9.98 3.07 24.40
CA ASN A 197 9.38 2.35 25.52
C ASN A 197 10.18 1.09 25.89
N TYR A 198 10.58 0.28 24.90
CA TYR A 198 11.16 -1.05 25.11
C TYR A 198 12.69 -1.12 24.93
N GLY A 199 13.30 -0.15 24.26
CA GLY A 199 14.72 -0.15 23.86
C GLY A 199 15.39 1.20 24.08
N ARG A 200 15.21 1.78 25.28
CA ARG A 200 15.60 3.16 25.62
C ARG A 200 17.06 3.49 25.29
N LEU A 201 17.98 2.56 25.53
CA LEU A 201 19.41 2.73 25.22
C LEU A 201 19.64 3.03 23.74
N LEU A 202 19.03 2.24 22.85
CA LEU A 202 19.17 2.42 21.41
C LEU A 202 18.48 3.70 20.94
N TYR A 203 17.29 4.00 21.50
CA TYR A 203 16.54 5.22 21.18
C TYR A 203 17.33 6.49 21.53
N TYR A 204 17.79 6.60 22.77
CA TYR A 204 18.52 7.79 23.22
C TYR A 204 19.94 7.84 22.67
N GLY A 205 20.56 6.69 22.37
CA GLY A 205 21.82 6.62 21.64
C GLY A 205 21.69 7.22 20.23
N ALA A 206 20.69 6.79 19.47
CA ALA A 206 20.37 7.37 18.18
C ALA A 206 20.01 8.87 18.29
N LYS A 207 19.19 9.25 19.27
CA LYS A 207 18.83 10.65 19.51
C LYS A 207 20.05 11.54 19.68
N ARG A 208 21.05 11.12 20.48
CA ARG A 208 22.27 11.90 20.71
C ARG A 208 23.08 12.14 19.44
N LEU A 209 23.10 11.20 18.50
CA LEU A 209 23.79 11.37 17.22
C LEU A 209 23.19 12.50 16.36
N PHE A 210 21.91 12.81 16.57
CA PHE A 210 21.17 13.82 15.81
C PHE A 210 20.84 15.08 16.62
N GLN A 211 21.38 15.20 17.85
CA GLN A 211 21.31 16.44 18.60
C GLN A 211 22.46 17.35 18.13
N ILE A 212 22.10 18.41 17.40
CA ILE A 212 22.98 19.52 17.06
C ILE A 212 23.04 20.48 18.26
#